data_AF-A0A9D6I7P6-F1
#
_entry.id   AF-A0A9D6I7P6-F1
#
_cell.length_a   1.000
_cell.length_b   1.000
_cell.length_c   1.000
_cell.angle_alpha   90.00
_cell.angle_beta   90.00
_cell.angle_gamma   90.00
#
_symmetry.space_group_name_H-M   'P 1'
#
loop_
_entity.id
_entity.type
_entity.pdbx_description
1 polymer ?
#
loop_
_entity_poly.entity_id
_entity_poly.type
_entity_poly.pdbx_seq_one_letter_code
_entity_poly.pdbx_strand_id
1 'polypeptide(L)'
;ALWGERVYDEAGQLLTGSLMDYLLPTAMEVPAVRTVHLESPSLRNPLGVKGLGEGGAIGPPAAVANAVEDALAPFGVKVTRTPLHPARVRALIRAGQQVLA
;
A
#
# COMPACT_ATOMS: atom_id res chain seq x y z
N ALA A 1 -1.92 -0.90 0.08
CA ALA A 1 -1.07 -0.09 0.98
C ALA A 1 -1.88 0.69 2.00
N LEU A 2 -2.92 1.43 1.63
CA LEU A 2 -3.69 2.26 2.57
C LEU A 2 -5.04 1.65 2.99
N TRP A 3 -5.65 0.84 2.13
CA TRP A 3 -6.95 0.19 2.35
C TRP A 3 -6.86 -1.35 2.25
N GLY A 4 -7.98 -2.01 2.53
CA GLY A 4 -8.17 -3.45 2.41
C GLY A 4 -7.44 -4.23 3.50
N GLU A 5 -8.11 -4.51 4.61
CA GLU A 5 -7.63 -5.41 5.66
C GLU A 5 -8.65 -6.53 5.87
N ARG A 6 -8.19 -7.77 5.96
CA ARG A 6 -9.03 -8.89 6.40
C ARG A 6 -8.80 -9.06 7.89
N VAL A 7 -9.83 -8.83 8.70
CA VAL A 7 -9.75 -8.93 10.15
C VAL A 7 -10.54 -10.15 10.62
N TYR A 8 -9.91 -10.97 11.43
CA TYR A 8 -10.52 -12.13 12.07
C TYR A 8 -10.52 -11.95 13.59
N ASP A 9 -11.58 -12.39 14.25
CA ASP A 9 -11.59 -12.48 15.72
C ASP A 9 -10.89 -13.75 16.23
N GLU A 10 -10.86 -13.93 17.56
CA GLU A 10 -10.22 -15.08 18.21
C GLU A 10 -10.91 -16.42 17.89
N ALA A 11 -12.19 -16.40 17.49
CA ALA A 11 -12.94 -17.57 17.06
C ALA A 11 -12.81 -17.85 15.55
N GLY A 12 -12.00 -17.06 14.83
CA GLY A 12 -11.78 -17.19 13.39
C GLY A 12 -12.92 -16.63 12.53
N GLN A 13 -13.83 -15.83 13.08
CA GLN A 13 -14.87 -15.17 12.29
C GLN A 13 -14.29 -14.00 11.51
N LEU A 14 -14.62 -13.92 10.21
CA LEU A 14 -14.23 -12.78 9.36
C LEU A 14 -15.10 -11.57 9.69
N LEU A 15 -14.51 -10.56 10.33
CA LEU A 15 -15.20 -9.32 10.73
C LEU A 15 -15.37 -8.33 9.58
N THR A 16 -14.52 -8.41 8.56
CA THR A 16 -14.53 -7.51 7.39
C THR A 16 -15.03 -8.23 6.14
N GLY A 17 -16.17 -8.93 6.26
CA GLY A 17 -16.73 -9.77 5.18
C GLY A 17 -17.60 -9.01 4.16
N SER A 18 -17.87 -7.73 4.40
CA SER A 18 -18.74 -6.89 3.56
C SER A 18 -17.99 -5.66 3.04
N LEU A 19 -18.54 -4.99 2.02
CA LEU A 19 -17.99 -3.72 1.52
C LEU A 19 -18.23 -2.54 2.48
N MET A 20 -19.03 -2.72 3.54
CA MET A 20 -19.15 -1.71 4.60
C MET A 20 -17.86 -1.62 5.43
N ASP A 21 -17.16 -2.74 5.57
CA ASP A 21 -16.01 -2.90 6.46
C ASP A 21 -14.70 -3.10 5.68
N TYR A 22 -14.77 -3.81 4.55
CA TYR A 22 -13.66 -3.99 3.62
C TYR A 22 -13.63 -2.84 2.61
N LEU A 23 -12.97 -1.76 3.00
CA LEU A 23 -12.91 -0.54 2.18
C LEU A 23 -12.14 -0.78 0.88
N LEU A 24 -12.80 -0.48 -0.24
CA LEU A 24 -12.20 -0.35 -1.55
C LEU A 24 -12.06 1.15 -1.90
N PRO A 25 -10.96 1.57 -2.52
CA PRO A 25 -10.83 2.96 -2.96
C PRO A 25 -11.86 3.28 -4.05
N THR A 26 -12.48 4.45 -3.96
CA THR A 26 -13.38 4.97 -4.99
C THR A 26 -12.63 5.92 -5.93
N ALA A 27 -13.34 6.54 -6.87
CA ALA A 27 -12.78 7.56 -7.75
C ALA A 27 -12.19 8.76 -6.98
N MET A 28 -12.64 9.01 -5.74
CA MET A 28 -12.14 10.13 -4.93
C MET A 28 -10.80 9.82 -4.26
N GLU A 29 -10.48 8.56 -4.01
CA GLU A 29 -9.24 8.15 -3.36
C GLU A 29 -8.11 7.82 -4.35
N VAL A 30 -8.46 7.43 -5.59
CA VAL A 30 -7.46 7.08 -6.61
C VAL A 30 -6.94 8.37 -7.27
N PRO A 31 -5.64 8.70 -7.14
CA PRO A 31 -5.08 9.89 -7.77
C PRO A 31 -4.95 9.70 -9.28
N ALA A 32 -4.81 10.80 -10.01
CA ALA A 32 -4.44 10.76 -11.42
C ALA A 32 -3.08 10.07 -11.60
N VAL A 33 -3.03 9.04 -12.45
CA VAL A 33 -1.81 8.26 -12.71
C VAL A 33 -1.11 8.78 -13.96
N ARG A 34 0.18 9.09 -13.83
CA ARG A 34 1.05 9.39 -14.97
C ARG A 34 1.86 8.15 -15.34
N THR A 35 1.81 7.78 -16.62
CA THR A 35 2.52 6.61 -17.15
C THR A 35 3.62 7.04 -18.11
N VAL A 36 4.77 6.37 -18.03
CA VAL A 36 5.88 6.49 -18.97
C VAL A 36 6.26 5.09 -19.40
N HIS A 37 6.59 4.91 -20.68
CA HIS A 37 7.01 3.63 -21.24
C HIS A 37 8.51 3.64 -21.51
N LEU A 38 9.16 2.57 -21.10
CA LEU A 38 10.52 2.24 -21.50
C LEU A 38 10.48 0.83 -22.09
N GLU A 39 11.05 0.68 -23.27
CA GLU A 39 10.97 -0.55 -24.03
C GLU A 39 12.31 -1.27 -24.05
N SER A 40 12.28 -2.56 -23.76
CA SER A 40 13.43 -3.46 -23.88
C SER A 40 12.88 -4.80 -24.33
N PRO A 41 12.86 -5.09 -25.65
CA PRO A 41 12.22 -6.28 -26.19
C PRO A 41 12.73 -7.59 -25.56
N SER A 42 11.85 -8.58 -25.47
CA SER A 42 12.22 -9.93 -25.06
C SER A 42 12.92 -10.68 -26.20
N LEU A 43 14.09 -11.26 -25.94
CA LEU A 43 14.74 -12.18 -26.88
C LEU A 43 14.15 -13.60 -26.85
N ARG A 44 13.14 -13.85 -26.00
CA ARG A 44 12.61 -15.20 -25.70
C ARG A 44 11.31 -15.52 -26.43
N ASN A 45 10.75 -14.58 -27.19
CA ASN A 45 9.57 -14.84 -28.01
C ASN A 45 9.65 -14.04 -29.31
N PRO A 46 9.06 -14.53 -30.42
CA PRO A 46 9.16 -13.88 -31.73
C PRO A 46 8.56 -12.48 -31.80
N LEU A 47 7.67 -12.14 -30.85
CA LEU A 47 6.98 -10.85 -30.82
C LEU A 47 7.70 -9.80 -29.97
N GLY A 48 8.78 -10.16 -29.26
CA GLY A 48 9.50 -9.25 -28.37
C GLY A 48 8.72 -8.82 -27.11
N VAL A 49 7.54 -9.38 -26.84
CA VAL A 49 6.63 -8.91 -25.78
C VAL A 49 7.02 -9.40 -24.38
N LYS A 50 6.61 -8.65 -23.36
CA LYS A 50 6.73 -9.00 -21.94
C LYS A 50 5.39 -8.78 -21.24
N GLY A 51 5.09 -9.60 -20.23
CA GLY A 51 3.88 -9.42 -19.41
C GLY A 51 4.00 -8.25 -18.44
N LEU A 52 2.91 -7.52 -18.21
CA LEU A 52 2.84 -6.38 -17.28
C LEU A 52 1.56 -6.38 -16.40
N GLY A 53 0.68 -7.38 -16.51
CA GLY A 53 -0.63 -7.37 -15.85
C GLY A 53 -0.59 -7.13 -14.33
N GLU A 54 0.46 -7.60 -13.66
CA GLU A 54 0.60 -7.47 -12.20
C GLU A 54 1.47 -6.27 -11.78
N GLY A 55 2.08 -5.55 -12.73
CA GLY A 55 3.02 -4.46 -12.41
C GLY A 55 2.42 -3.39 -11.51
N GLY A 56 1.13 -3.06 -11.74
CA GLY A 56 0.35 -2.13 -10.93
C GLY A 56 -0.02 -2.66 -9.54
N ALA A 57 0.01 -3.97 -9.32
CA ALA A 57 -0.27 -4.58 -8.02
C ALA A 57 1.00 -4.81 -7.19
N ILE A 58 2.17 -4.90 -7.82
CA ILE A 58 3.44 -5.21 -7.14
C ILE A 58 4.14 -3.94 -6.65
N GLY A 59 4.47 -3.02 -7.57
CA GLY A 59 5.28 -1.84 -7.25
C GLY A 59 4.55 -0.76 -6.44
N PRO A 60 3.32 -0.35 -6.84
CA PRO A 60 2.62 0.76 -6.21
C PRO A 60 2.38 0.60 -4.70
N PRO A 61 2.02 -0.57 -4.14
CA PRO A 61 1.86 -0.70 -2.70
C PRO A 61 3.12 -0.37 -1.89
N ALA A 62 4.29 -0.79 -2.38
CA ALA A 62 5.58 -0.49 -1.75
C ALA A 62 5.93 1.00 -1.87
N ALA A 63 5.74 1.59 -3.06
CA ALA A 63 5.99 3.01 -3.30
C ALA A 63 5.15 3.90 -2.36
N VAL A 64 3.86 3.59 -2.19
CA VAL A 64 2.97 4.32 -1.29
C VAL A 64 3.37 4.15 0.18
N ALA A 65 3.72 2.94 0.62
CA ALA A 65 4.16 2.71 2.00
C ALA A 65 5.46 3.47 2.32
N ASN A 66 6.43 3.47 1.39
CA ASN A 66 7.68 4.21 1.52
C ASN A 66 7.45 5.73 1.56
N ALA A 67 6.52 6.25 0.76
CA ALA A 67 6.16 7.67 0.78
C ALA A 67 5.56 8.09 2.14
N VAL A 68 4.77 7.22 2.77
CA VAL A 68 4.27 7.47 4.13
C VAL A 68 5.39 7.39 5.16
N GLU A 69 6.31 6.42 5.07
CA GLU A 69 7.49 6.37 5.95
C GLU A 69 8.32 7.65 5.85
N ASP A 70 8.63 8.09 4.63
CA ASP A 70 9.39 9.31 4.34
C ASP A 70 8.72 10.56 4.95
N ALA A 71 7.40 10.71 4.75
CA ALA A 71 6.63 11.80 5.34
C ALA A 71 6.65 11.79 6.88
N LEU A 72 6.88 10.64 7.51
CA LEU A 72 6.93 10.46 8.96
C LEU A 72 8.36 10.35 9.50
N ALA A 73 9.38 10.55 8.66
CA ALA A 73 10.79 10.54 9.07
C ALA A 73 11.10 11.49 10.25
N PRO A 74 10.49 12.70 10.38
CA PRO A 74 10.70 13.56 11.55
C PRO A 74 10.29 12.94 12.89
N PHE A 75 9.45 11.91 12.86
CA PHE A 75 9.01 11.17 14.04
C PHE A 75 9.79 9.86 14.25
N GLY A 76 10.82 9.59 13.45
CA GLY A 76 11.60 8.35 13.54
C GLY A 76 10.82 7.09 13.18
N VAL A 77 9.71 7.23 12.44
CA VAL A 77 8.82 6.10 12.11
C VAL A 77 9.47 5.16 11.10
N LYS A 78 9.25 3.86 11.30
CA LYS A 78 9.48 2.80 10.30
C LYS A 78 8.18 2.06 10.01
N VAL A 79 7.84 1.94 8.73
CA VAL A 79 6.64 1.25 8.25
C VAL A 79 6.99 -0.20 7.95
N THR A 80 6.52 -1.10 8.81
CA THR A 80 6.76 -2.55 8.67
C THR A 80 5.49 -3.34 8.33
N ARG A 81 4.32 -2.70 8.33
CA ARG A 81 3.04 -3.34 8.06
C ARG A 81 2.07 -2.42 7.33
N THR A 82 1.34 -2.98 6.38
CA THR A 82 0.17 -2.38 5.72
C THR A 82 -1.10 -3.20 6.07
N PRO A 83 -2.31 -2.64 5.91
CA PRO A 83 -2.61 -1.29 5.44
C PRO A 83 -2.31 -0.17 6.45
N LEU A 84 -2.05 1.04 5.95
CA LEU A 84 -1.76 2.25 6.72
C LEU A 84 -3.03 3.10 6.91
N HIS A 85 -4.02 2.54 7.60
CA HIS A 85 -5.22 3.29 7.98
C HIS A 85 -4.86 4.49 8.90
N PRO A 86 -5.69 5.55 8.95
CA PRO A 86 -5.40 6.74 9.76
C PRO A 86 -5.07 6.45 11.23
N ALA A 87 -5.76 5.47 11.84
CA ALA A 87 -5.51 5.05 13.20
C ALA A 87 -4.09 4.45 13.39
N ARG A 88 -3.62 3.66 12.41
CA ARG A 88 -2.26 3.08 12.44
C ARG A 88 -1.20 4.16 12.24
N VAL A 89 -1.41 5.09 11.31
CA VAL A 89 -0.52 6.25 11.10
C VAL A 89 -0.41 7.07 12.40
N ARG A 90 -1.53 7.38 13.04
CA ARG A 90 -1.55 8.10 14.33
C ARG A 90 -0.82 7.35 15.44
N ALA A 91 -0.97 6.03 15.50
CA ALA A 91 -0.25 5.20 16.48
C ALA A 91 1.27 5.23 16.25
N LEU A 92 1.71 5.15 14.99
CA LEU A 92 3.14 5.23 14.61
C LEU A 92 3.75 6.57 15.04
N ILE A 93 3.07 7.69 14.77
CA ILE A 93 3.53 9.03 15.18
C ILE A 93 3.70 9.11 16.71
N ARG A 94 2.71 8.62 17.47
CA ARG A 94 2.75 8.65 18.94
C ARG A 94 3.89 7.80 19.50
N ALA A 95 4.11 6.61 18.95
CA ALA A 95 5.19 5.74 19.37
C ALA A 95 6.56 6.39 19.09
N GLY A 96 6.72 7.02 17.93
CA GLY A 96 7.96 7.74 17.57
C GLY A 96 8.26 8.93 18.49
N GLN A 97 7.23 9.71 18.87
CA GLN A 97 7.39 10.84 19.79
C GLN A 97 7.81 10.44 21.20
N GLN A 98 7.38 9.27 21.69
CA GLN A 98 7.77 8.75 23.00
C GLN A 98 9.25 8.33 23.08
N VAL A 99 9.88 8.03 21.95
CA VAL A 99 11.30 7.64 21.86
C VAL A 99 12.22 8.86 21.80
N LEU A 100 11.69 10.02 21.37
CA LEU A 100 12.43 11.27 21.24
C LEU A 100 12.35 12.17 22.50
N ALA A 101 11.49 11.83 23.46
CA ALA A 101 11.35 12.52 24.75
C ALA A 101 12.15 11.81 25.85
#